data_AF-B4JB64-F1
#
_entry.id   AF-B4JB64-F1
#
_cell.length_a   1.000
_cell.length_b   1.000
_cell.length_c   1.000
_cell.angle_alpha   90.00
_cell.angle_beta   90.00
_cell.angle_gamma   90.00
#
_symmetry.space_group_name_H-M   'P 1'
#
loop_
_entity.id
_entity.type
_entity.pdbx_description
1 polymer ?
#
loop_
_entity_poly.entity_id
_entity_poly.type
_entity_poly.pdbx_seq_one_letter_code
_entity_poly.pdbx_strand_id
1 'polypeptide(L)'
;MLASILASGRALRLLNANTKVISRKSHVVSYRNVPKAHSKATEIGAGVVGGAMWWWIMWHLWYEPDHITGEFNYPNPQKWSNAELGIPRDD
;
A
#
# COMPACT_ATOMS: atom_id res chain seq x y z
N MET A 1 -37.90 -40.16 19.01
CA MET A 1 -36.43 -39.96 18.92
C MET A 1 -36.03 -38.69 18.15
N LEU A 2 -36.71 -38.31 17.06
CA LEU A 2 -36.36 -37.09 16.29
C LEU A 2 -36.77 -35.76 16.96
N ALA A 3 -37.93 -35.72 17.64
CA ALA A 3 -38.43 -34.51 18.31
C ALA A 3 -37.53 -34.03 19.47
N SER A 4 -36.89 -34.97 20.18
CA SER A 4 -35.97 -34.68 21.30
C SER A 4 -34.65 -34.07 20.84
N ILE A 5 -34.17 -34.38 19.62
CA ILE A 5 -32.95 -33.80 19.03
C ILE A 5 -33.20 -32.36 18.55
N LEU A 6 -34.40 -32.11 17.99
CA LEU A 6 -34.81 -30.76 17.57
C LEU A 6 -35.07 -29.83 18.77
N ALA A 7 -35.65 -30.36 19.86
CA ALA A 7 -35.90 -29.59 21.08
C ALA A 7 -34.59 -29.19 21.80
N SER A 8 -33.61 -30.09 21.87
CA SER A 8 -32.30 -29.82 22.48
C SER A 8 -31.47 -28.80 21.67
N GLY A 9 -31.54 -28.85 20.33
CA GLY A 9 -30.90 -27.85 19.47
C GLY A 9 -31.45 -26.42 19.64
N ARG A 10 -32.77 -26.29 19.88
CA ARG A 10 -33.40 -24.99 20.18
C ARG A 10 -33.03 -24.46 21.56
N ALA A 11 -32.99 -25.32 22.57
CA ALA A 11 -32.58 -24.94 23.92
C ALA A 11 -31.13 -24.47 23.97
N LEU A 12 -30.20 -25.17 23.31
CA LEU A 12 -28.79 -24.76 23.19
C LEU A 12 -28.63 -23.38 22.53
N ARG A 13 -29.43 -23.10 21.49
CA ARG A 13 -29.42 -21.81 20.78
C ARG A 13 -29.94 -20.66 21.66
N LEU A 14 -30.96 -20.91 22.48
CA LEU A 14 -31.55 -19.94 23.41
C LEU A 14 -30.61 -19.63 24.60
N LEU A 15 -29.89 -20.64 25.09
CA LEU A 15 -28.87 -20.47 26.14
C LEU A 15 -27.65 -19.69 25.63
N ASN A 16 -27.19 -19.97 24.40
CA ASN A 16 -26.09 -19.24 23.77
C ASN A 16 -26.45 -17.77 23.45
N ALA A 17 -27.71 -17.49 23.11
CA ALA A 17 -28.18 -16.14 22.76
C ALA A 17 -28.14 -15.13 23.92
N ASN A 18 -28.17 -15.60 25.18
CA ASN A 18 -28.13 -14.74 26.37
C ASN A 18 -26.74 -14.63 27.00
N THR A 19 -25.73 -15.27 26.43
CA THR A 19 -24.36 -15.14 26.94
C THR A 19 -23.78 -13.82 26.46
N LYS A 20 -23.96 -12.75 27.24
CA LYS A 20 -23.22 -11.50 27.06
C LYS A 20 -21.75 -11.77 27.41
N VAL A 21 -20.97 -12.19 26.42
CA VAL A 21 -19.52 -12.32 26.57
C VAL A 21 -18.98 -10.93 26.90
N ILE A 22 -18.51 -10.75 28.14
CA ILE A 22 -17.87 -9.51 28.59
C ILE A 22 -16.54 -9.40 27.86
N SER A 23 -16.55 -8.71 26.71
CA SER A 23 -15.34 -8.41 25.96
C SER A 23 -14.59 -7.26 26.63
N ARG A 24 -13.52 -7.58 27.36
CA ARG A 24 -12.64 -6.59 27.99
C ARG A 24 -11.79 -5.91 26.91
N LYS A 25 -12.18 -4.69 26.50
CA LYS A 25 -11.47 -3.87 25.49
C LYS A 25 -10.26 -3.11 26.06
N SER A 26 -9.56 -3.65 27.07
CA SER A 26 -8.46 -2.92 27.73
C SER A 26 -7.10 -3.11 27.05
N HIS A 27 -6.93 -4.16 26.24
CA HIS A 27 -5.67 -4.44 25.53
C HIS A 27 -5.70 -3.93 24.09
N VAL A 28 -4.53 -3.46 23.62
CA VAL A 28 -4.29 -3.03 22.22
C VAL A 28 -4.38 -4.20 21.24
N VAL A 29 -4.11 -5.42 21.70
CA VAL A 29 -4.07 -6.62 20.87
C VAL A 29 -5.48 -7.05 20.46
N SER A 30 -5.69 -7.21 19.17
CA SER A 30 -6.92 -7.76 18.57
C SER A 30 -6.61 -9.10 17.90
N TYR A 31 -7.52 -10.07 18.00
CA TYR A 31 -7.40 -11.36 17.33
C TYR A 31 -8.63 -11.62 16.45
N ARG A 32 -8.39 -11.97 15.18
CA ARG A 32 -9.40 -12.21 14.13
C ARG A 32 -10.46 -11.11 13.97
N ASN A 33 -10.12 -9.89 14.40
CA ASN A 33 -10.96 -8.71 14.34
C ASN A 33 -10.08 -7.53 13.91
N VAL A 34 -10.71 -6.49 13.36
CA VAL A 34 -9.99 -5.26 13.00
C VAL A 34 -9.37 -4.65 14.25
N PRO A 35 -8.09 -4.26 14.23
CA PRO A 35 -7.47 -3.57 15.36
C PRO A 35 -8.21 -2.28 15.70
N LYS A 36 -8.08 -1.85 16.95
CA LYS A 36 -8.64 -0.58 17.39
C LYS A 36 -8.10 0.53 16.48
N ALA A 37 -9.00 1.41 16.02
CA ALA A 37 -8.62 2.57 15.22
C ALA A 37 -7.48 3.34 15.89
N HIS A 38 -6.52 3.78 15.07
CA HIS A 38 -5.41 4.60 15.53
C HIS A 38 -5.93 5.94 16.06
N SER A 39 -5.08 6.68 16.78
CA SER A 39 -5.46 8.01 17.23
C SER A 39 -5.85 8.89 16.02
N LYS A 40 -6.83 9.77 16.18
CA LYS A 40 -7.22 10.70 15.10
C LYS A 40 -6.06 11.56 14.62
N ALA A 41 -5.15 11.91 15.52
CA ALA A 41 -3.91 12.61 15.17
C ALA A 41 -3.01 11.77 14.25
N THR A 42 -2.93 10.46 14.47
CA THR A 42 -2.16 9.53 13.62
C THR A 42 -2.79 9.40 12.23
N GLU A 43 -4.12 9.26 12.15
CA GLU A 43 -4.84 9.18 10.85
C GLU A 43 -4.62 10.46 10.02
N ILE A 44 -4.76 11.63 10.65
CA ILE A 44 -4.56 12.93 9.98
C ILE A 44 -3.09 13.12 9.61
N GLY A 45 -2.16 12.81 10.53
CA GLY A 45 -0.73 12.92 10.29
C GLY A 45 -0.28 12.05 9.11
N ALA A 46 -0.78 10.82 9.02
CA ALA A 46 -0.51 9.94 7.88
C ALA A 46 -1.01 10.55 6.56
N GLY A 47 -2.21 11.14 6.55
CA GLY A 47 -2.75 11.81 5.38
C GLY A 47 -1.94 13.04 4.95
N VAL A 48 -1.51 13.87 5.92
CA VAL A 48 -0.70 15.08 5.64
C VAL A 48 0.67 14.71 5.11
N VAL A 49 1.36 13.74 5.72
CA VAL A 49 2.68 13.29 5.25
C VAL A 49 2.58 12.65 3.86
N GLY A 50 1.56 11.82 3.63
CA GLY A 50 1.31 11.24 2.31
C GLY A 50 1.01 12.30 1.24
N GLY A 51 0.21 13.31 1.58
CA GLY A 51 -0.09 14.44 0.71
C GLY A 51 1.14 15.29 0.40
N ALA A 52 1.96 15.58 1.42
CA ALA A 52 3.20 16.33 1.27
C ALA A 52 4.22 15.59 0.39
N MET A 53 4.33 14.26 0.54
CA MET A 53 5.18 13.41 -0.30
C MET A 53 4.77 13.51 -1.78
N TRP A 54 3.48 13.32 -2.09
CA TRP A 54 3.01 13.38 -3.47
C TRP A 54 3.07 14.78 -4.08
N TRP A 55 2.74 15.80 -3.29
CA TRP A 55 2.92 17.19 -3.69
C TRP A 55 4.39 17.45 -4.05
N TRP A 56 5.34 17.03 -3.22
CA TRP A 56 6.77 17.21 -3.46
C TRP A 56 7.24 16.55 -4.76
N ILE A 57 6.80 15.31 -5.02
CA ILE A 57 7.11 14.58 -6.26
C ILE A 57 6.57 15.33 -7.47
N MET A 58 5.28 15.66 -7.49
CA MET A 58 4.68 16.39 -8.62
C MET A 58 5.30 17.77 -8.82
N TRP A 59 5.69 18.40 -7.71
CA TRP A 59 6.35 19.70 -7.71
C TRP A 59 7.73 19.60 -8.41
N HIS A 60 8.58 18.62 -8.04
CA HIS A 60 9.88 18.42 -8.69
C HIS A 60 9.78 17.95 -10.15
N LEU A 61 8.76 17.14 -10.46
CA LEU A 61 8.50 16.74 -11.84
C LEU A 61 8.21 17.91 -12.79
N TRP A 62 7.67 19.02 -12.27
CA TRP A 62 7.37 20.19 -13.09
C TRP A 62 8.58 21.13 -13.25
N TYR A 63 9.22 21.65 -12.20
CA TYR A 63 10.33 22.63 -12.38
C TYR A 63 11.67 21.95 -12.67
N GLU A 64 11.87 20.68 -12.31
CA GLU A 64 13.16 20.01 -12.49
C GLU A 64 13.02 18.63 -13.16
N PRO A 65 12.41 18.54 -14.37
CA PRO A 65 12.25 17.27 -15.07
C PRO A 65 13.58 16.68 -15.54
N ASP A 66 14.62 17.50 -15.65
CA ASP A 66 15.92 17.17 -16.22
C ASP A 66 16.62 16.02 -15.49
N HIS A 67 16.39 15.86 -14.18
CA HIS A 67 16.91 14.75 -13.38
C HIS A 67 16.34 13.38 -13.79
N ILE A 68 15.19 13.35 -14.48
CA ILE A 68 14.52 12.12 -14.88
C ILE A 68 14.68 11.87 -16.37
N THR A 69 14.51 12.90 -17.20
CA THR A 69 14.61 12.76 -18.66
C THR A 69 16.05 12.78 -19.17
N GLY A 70 17.00 13.15 -18.31
CA GLY A 70 18.41 13.28 -18.66
C GLY A 70 18.73 14.69 -19.12
N GLU A 71 19.79 15.27 -18.54
CA GLU A 71 20.26 16.63 -18.86
C GLU A 71 20.98 16.70 -20.22
N PHE A 72 21.56 15.58 -20.67
CA PHE A 72 22.36 15.52 -21.89
C PHE A 72 21.60 14.79 -23.01
N ASN A 73 21.68 15.37 -24.22
CA ASN A 73 21.18 14.70 -25.41
C ASN A 73 22.03 13.45 -25.70
N TYR A 74 21.36 12.31 -25.85
CA TYR A 74 22.04 11.05 -26.10
C TYR A 74 22.61 11.03 -27.54
N PRO A 75 23.94 10.83 -27.73
CA PRO A 75 24.53 10.83 -29.06
C PRO A 75 24.01 9.62 -29.85
N ASN A 76 23.68 9.82 -31.13
CA ASN A 76 23.32 8.72 -32.03
C ASN A 76 24.61 8.05 -32.55
N PRO A 77 24.87 6.77 -32.22
CA PRO A 77 26.10 6.08 -32.62
C PRO A 77 26.26 5.96 -34.15
N GLN A 78 25.15 5.95 -34.91
CA GLN A 78 25.20 5.84 -36.37
C GLN A 78 25.68 7.11 -37.07
N LYS A 79 25.73 8.24 -36.36
CA LYS A 79 26.26 9.50 -36.91
C LYS A 79 27.78 9.58 -36.85
N TRP A 80 28.43 8.69 -36.11
CA TRP A 80 29.88 8.66 -36.03
C TRP A 80 30.47 8.05 -37.30
N SER A 81 31.42 8.76 -37.89
CA SER A 81 32.08 8.32 -39.11
C SER A 81 33.10 7.21 -38.80
N ASN A 82 33.33 6.31 -39.76
CA ASN A 82 34.34 5.25 -39.63
C ASN A 82 35.75 5.82 -39.36
N ALA A 83 36.03 7.03 -39.83
CA ALA A 83 37.30 7.72 -39.57
C ALA A 83 37.45 8.14 -38.09
N GLU A 84 36.39 8.63 -37.45
CA GLU A 84 36.38 8.97 -36.01
C GLU A 84 36.44 7.71 -35.14
N LEU A 85 35.88 6.60 -35.63
CA LEU A 85 35.88 5.30 -34.96
C LEU A 85 37.16 4.49 -35.22
N GLY A 86 38.08 4.98 -36.05
CA GLY A 86 39.31 4.28 -36.40
C GLY A 86 39.09 2.96 -37.13
N ILE A 87 37.93 2.79 -37.79
CA ILE A 87 37.61 1.59 -38.57
C ILE A 87 38.29 1.75 -39.94
N PRO A 88 39.23 0.87 -40.30
CA PRO A 88 39.88 0.91 -41.61
C PRO A 88 38.84 0.78 -42.73
N ARG A 89 39.11 1.36 -43.90
CA ARG A 89 38.35 1.01 -45.11
C ARG A 89 38.82 -0.37 -45.56
N ASP A 90 37.86 -1.21 -45.93
CA ASP A 90 38.13 -2.47 -46.61
C ASP A 90 38.48 -2.12 -48.06
N ASP A 91 39.78 -1.99 -48.35
CA ASP A 91 40.31 -1.90 -49.71
C ASP A 91 40.25 -3.28 -50.39
#